data_AF-A0AAY5LBY6-F1
#
_entry.id   AF-A0AAY5LBY6-F1
#
_cell.length_a   1.000
_cell.length_b   1.000
_cell.length_c   1.000
_cell.angle_alpha   90.00
_cell.angle_beta   90.00
_cell.angle_gamma   90.00
#
_symmetry.space_group_name_H-M   'P 1'
#
loop_
_entity.id
_entity.type
_entity.pdbx_description
1 polymer ?
#
loop_
_entity_poly.entity_id
_entity_poly.type
_entity_poly.pdbx_seq_one_letter_code
_entity_poly.pdbx_strand_id
1 'polypeptide(L)'
;ERFEDWPQVLCREGLSGRCYWEVEWSGGGAGIGVTYKGINRRGWGVDCWFGYNDKSWILYCYVDRYSVRHNDKTTDIPVTSSDSHRVGVYLDWPAGTLSFYRVSSDTLTHLYTFNTTFTEP
;
A
#
# COMPACT_ATOMS: atom_id res chain seq x y z
N GLU A 1 -16.36 2.82 -8.92
CA GLU A 1 -17.01 1.65 -8.28
C GLU A 1 -16.85 1.76 -6.77
N ARG A 2 -17.74 1.16 -5.97
CA ARG A 2 -17.74 1.25 -4.49
C ARG A 2 -17.44 -0.13 -3.90
N PHE A 3 -16.63 -0.19 -2.85
CA PHE A 3 -16.53 -1.37 -2.00
C PHE A 3 -17.74 -1.44 -1.06
N GLU A 4 -18.51 -2.53 -1.09
CA GLU A 4 -19.77 -2.65 -0.34
C GLU A 4 -19.57 -3.00 1.14
N ASP A 5 -18.62 -3.91 1.42
CA ASP A 5 -18.47 -4.51 2.76
C ASP A 5 -17.20 -4.07 3.51
N TRP A 6 -16.22 -3.52 2.80
CA TRP A 6 -14.93 -3.11 3.38
C TRP A 6 -14.69 -1.59 3.24
N PRO A 7 -14.19 -0.91 4.28
CA PRO A 7 -13.91 0.53 4.26
C PRO A 7 -12.64 0.84 3.44
N GLN A 8 -12.76 0.80 2.12
CA GLN A 8 -11.66 0.96 1.17
C GLN A 8 -12.01 1.97 0.09
N VAL A 9 -10.99 2.63 -0.47
CA VAL A 9 -11.13 3.60 -1.56
C VAL A 9 -9.96 3.46 -2.52
N LEU A 10 -10.21 3.71 -3.81
CA LEU A 10 -9.16 3.85 -4.82
C LEU A 10 -9.10 5.27 -5.33
N CYS A 11 -7.90 5.68 -5.71
CA CYS A 11 -7.67 6.84 -6.56
C CYS A 11 -8.35 6.65 -7.92
N ARG A 12 -8.50 7.75 -8.67
CA ARG A 12 -9.13 7.71 -9.99
C ARG A 12 -8.14 7.30 -11.08
N GLU A 13 -6.87 7.57 -10.83
CA GLU A 13 -5.74 7.42 -11.71
C GLU A 13 -5.29 5.94 -11.74
N GLY A 14 -5.17 5.38 -12.94
CA GLY A 14 -4.44 4.13 -13.17
C GLY A 14 -2.98 4.43 -13.49
N LEU A 15 -2.04 3.68 -12.91
CA LEU A 15 -0.61 4.00 -12.97
C LEU A 15 0.13 2.96 -13.82
N SER A 16 0.84 3.41 -14.85
CA SER A 16 1.60 2.54 -15.78
C SER A 16 3.05 2.99 -15.99
N GLY A 17 3.52 3.96 -15.20
CA GLY A 17 4.85 4.55 -15.31
C GLY A 17 5.58 4.65 -13.98
N ARG A 18 6.50 5.60 -13.89
CA ARG A 18 7.16 5.98 -12.63
C ARG A 18 6.36 7.06 -11.94
N CYS A 19 5.93 6.79 -10.71
CA CYS A 19 5.09 7.68 -9.94
C CYS A 19 5.56 7.74 -8.49
N TYR A 20 5.52 8.92 -7.90
CA TYR A 20 5.75 9.14 -6.48
C TYR A 20 4.58 9.90 -5.89
N TRP A 21 4.12 9.49 -4.72
CA TRP A 21 3.14 10.23 -3.93
C TRP A 21 3.37 10.04 -2.44
N GLU A 22 2.92 11.00 -1.65
CA GLU A 22 2.97 10.95 -0.20
C GLU A 22 1.56 10.90 0.37
N VAL A 23 1.40 10.16 1.47
CA VAL A 23 0.13 10.03 2.19
C VAL A 23 0.39 10.32 3.66
N GLU A 24 -0.31 11.34 4.16
CA GLU A 24 -0.40 11.60 5.59
C GLU A 24 -1.64 10.89 6.14
N TRP A 25 -1.47 10.17 7.25
CA TRP A 25 -2.52 9.39 7.89
C TRP A 25 -2.64 9.75 9.38
N SER A 26 -3.74 9.37 10.01
CA SER A 26 -3.99 9.62 11.43
C SER A 26 -4.90 8.56 12.04
N GLY A 27 -5.15 8.64 13.35
CA GLY A 27 -5.98 7.67 14.06
C GLY A 27 -5.23 6.38 14.38
N GLY A 28 -5.96 5.25 14.41
CA GLY A 28 -5.40 3.95 14.80
C GLY A 28 -4.52 3.28 13.75
N GLY A 29 -4.55 3.75 12.51
CA GLY A 29 -3.77 3.19 11.41
C GLY A 29 -4.41 3.38 10.03
N ALA A 30 -3.66 3.08 8.98
CA ALA A 30 -4.11 3.13 7.59
C ALA A 30 -3.42 2.06 6.74
N GLY A 31 -4.14 1.54 5.74
CA GLY A 31 -3.57 0.70 4.67
C GLY A 31 -3.34 1.54 3.41
N ILE A 32 -2.11 1.55 2.89
CA ILE A 32 -1.69 2.41 1.79
C ILE A 32 -0.95 1.54 0.76
N GLY A 33 -1.27 1.66 -0.52
CA GLY A 33 -0.56 0.93 -1.57
C GLY A 33 -1.29 0.97 -2.91
N VAL A 34 -1.11 -0.09 -3.70
CA VAL A 34 -1.67 -0.19 -5.06
C VAL A 34 -2.46 -1.48 -5.23
N THR A 35 -3.42 -1.45 -6.15
CA THR A 35 -4.14 -2.62 -6.58
C THR A 35 -4.58 -2.48 -8.02
N TYR A 36 -4.68 -3.62 -8.67
CA TYR A 36 -5.32 -3.82 -9.95
C TYR A 36 -6.80 -3.43 -9.91
N LYS A 37 -7.28 -2.79 -10.98
CA LYS A 37 -8.69 -2.36 -11.10
C LYS A 37 -9.64 -3.54 -10.95
N GLY A 38 -9.24 -4.73 -11.40
CA GLY A 38 -10.01 -5.96 -11.35
C GLY A 38 -10.17 -6.63 -9.98
N ILE A 39 -9.84 -5.97 -8.87
CA ILE A 39 -10.15 -6.47 -7.52
C ILE A 39 -11.68 -6.54 -7.29
N ASN A 40 -12.13 -7.57 -6.55
CA ASN A 40 -13.54 -7.69 -6.18
C ASN A 40 -13.94 -6.55 -5.24
N ARG A 41 -15.18 -6.06 -5.40
CA ARG A 41 -15.75 -4.93 -4.66
C ARG A 41 -16.87 -5.34 -3.70
N ARG A 42 -17.27 -6.61 -3.72
CA ARG A 42 -18.46 -7.12 -3.01
C ARG A 42 -18.18 -8.44 -2.32
N GLY A 43 -18.67 -8.56 -1.10
CA GLY A 43 -18.52 -9.71 -0.24
C GLY A 43 -17.51 -9.48 0.86
N TRP A 44 -17.66 -10.27 1.92
CA TRP A 44 -16.77 -10.34 3.07
C TRP A 44 -15.55 -11.23 2.83
N GLY A 45 -15.35 -11.67 1.58
CA GLY A 45 -14.25 -12.53 1.17
C GLY A 45 -12.90 -11.82 1.17
N VAL A 46 -11.85 -12.62 1.28
CA VAL A 46 -10.44 -12.19 1.20
C VAL A 46 -10.08 -11.56 -0.15
N ASP A 47 -10.84 -11.89 -1.19
CA ASP A 47 -10.69 -11.36 -2.55
C ASP A 47 -11.07 -9.87 -2.69
N CYS A 48 -11.82 -9.33 -1.73
CA CYS A 48 -12.23 -7.93 -1.69
C CYS A 48 -11.32 -7.04 -0.84
N TRP A 49 -10.53 -7.62 0.06
CA TRP A 49 -9.71 -6.87 1.01
C TRP A 49 -8.27 -6.73 0.50
N PHE A 50 -7.76 -5.51 0.42
CA PHE A 50 -6.38 -5.28 0.00
C PHE A 50 -5.35 -6.05 0.84
N GLY A 51 -4.31 -6.54 0.17
CA GLY A 51 -3.27 -7.39 0.73
C GLY A 51 -3.65 -8.87 0.82
N TYR A 52 -4.92 -9.22 0.88
CA TYR A 52 -5.39 -10.61 1.03
C TYR A 52 -5.56 -11.37 -0.29
N ASN A 53 -5.18 -10.74 -1.40
CA ASN A 53 -5.26 -11.29 -2.75
C ASN A 53 -3.98 -11.02 -3.52
N ASP A 54 -3.85 -11.66 -4.68
CA ASP A 54 -2.74 -11.52 -5.62
C ASP A 54 -2.81 -10.24 -6.48
N LYS A 55 -3.81 -9.39 -6.25
CA LYS A 55 -4.09 -8.17 -7.01
C LYS A 55 -3.70 -6.88 -6.28
N SER A 56 -3.18 -6.97 -5.06
CA SER A 56 -2.92 -5.80 -4.21
C SER A 56 -1.65 -5.94 -3.38
N TRP A 57 -0.96 -4.81 -3.19
CA TRP A 57 0.27 -4.68 -2.42
C TRP A 57 0.14 -3.48 -1.49
N ILE A 58 0.18 -3.72 -0.18
CA ILE A 58 -0.18 -2.72 0.83
C ILE A 58 0.88 -2.63 1.91
N LEU A 59 1.14 -1.41 2.37
CA LEU A 59 1.74 -1.08 3.66
C LEU A 59 0.62 -0.77 4.65
N TYR A 60 0.53 -1.53 5.73
CA TYR A 60 -0.25 -1.16 6.90
C TYR A 60 0.61 -0.36 7.87
N CYS A 61 0.13 0.84 8.16
CA CYS A 61 0.69 1.74 9.16
C CYS A 61 -0.17 1.69 10.42
N TYR A 62 0.44 1.38 11.56
CA TYR A 62 -0.15 1.57 12.88
C TYR A 62 0.76 2.51 13.69
N VAL A 63 0.27 2.98 14.83
CA VAL A 63 1.01 3.91 15.72
C VAL A 63 2.35 3.31 16.16
N ASP A 64 2.40 2.01 16.41
CA ASP A 64 3.52 1.31 17.02
C ASP A 64 4.23 0.31 16.10
N ARG A 65 3.67 0.01 14.92
CA ARG A 65 4.22 -1.01 14.01
C ARG A 65 3.80 -0.78 12.57
N TYR A 66 4.69 -1.10 11.63
CA TYR A 66 4.36 -1.18 10.21
C TYR A 66 4.48 -2.63 9.73
N SER A 67 3.66 -3.00 8.76
CA SER A 67 3.78 -4.30 8.08
C SER A 67 3.42 -4.13 6.61
N VAL A 68 4.02 -4.92 5.74
CA VAL A 68 3.56 -5.05 4.36
C VAL A 68 2.76 -6.32 4.17
N ARG A 69 1.79 -6.29 3.25
CA ARG A 69 0.99 -7.46 2.90
C ARG A 69 0.72 -7.57 1.40
N HIS A 70 0.84 -8.78 0.89
CA HIS A 70 0.45 -9.18 -0.46
C HIS A 70 0.10 -10.67 -0.48
N ASN A 71 -0.99 -11.04 -1.16
CA ASN A 71 -1.45 -12.42 -1.30
C ASN A 71 -1.50 -13.19 0.04
N ASP A 72 -2.11 -12.56 1.05
CA ASP A 72 -2.27 -13.04 2.43
C ASP A 72 -0.94 -13.28 3.19
N LYS A 73 0.19 -12.89 2.60
CA LYS A 73 1.50 -12.95 3.24
C LYS A 73 1.83 -11.62 3.87
N THR A 74 2.04 -11.63 5.19
CA THR A 74 2.41 -10.45 5.96
C THR A 74 3.90 -10.49 6.27
N THR A 75 4.58 -9.34 6.17
CA THR A 75 5.95 -9.16 6.66
C THR A 75 5.97 -7.94 7.56
N ASP A 76 6.29 -8.15 8.84
CA ASP A 76 6.44 -7.06 9.79
C ASP A 76 7.72 -6.28 9.49
N ILE A 77 7.62 -4.95 9.54
CA ILE A 77 8.75 -4.07 9.33
C ILE A 77 9.25 -3.66 10.72
N PRO A 78 10.53 -3.90 11.04
CA PRO A 78 11.11 -3.43 12.30
C PRO A 78 11.25 -1.89 12.22
N VAL A 79 10.27 -1.18 12.79
CA VAL A 79 10.25 0.28 12.84
C VAL A 79 10.25 0.71 14.29
N THR A 80 11.12 1.67 14.65
CA THR A 80 11.04 2.36 15.93
C THR A 80 9.87 3.34 15.89
N SER A 81 9.07 3.39 16.97
CA SER A 81 7.97 4.34 17.20
C SER A 81 8.15 5.64 16.41
N SER A 82 7.20 5.94 15.52
CA SER A 82 7.35 7.02 14.55
C SER A 82 6.68 8.31 15.00
N ASP A 83 7.45 9.40 15.12
CA ASP A 83 6.92 10.76 15.27
C ASP A 83 6.31 11.33 13.97
N SER A 84 6.31 10.57 12.87
CA SER A 84 5.74 10.98 11.58
C SER A 84 4.69 9.99 11.09
N HIS A 85 3.50 10.50 10.79
CA HIS A 85 2.43 9.75 10.15
C HIS A 85 2.35 10.03 8.65
N ARG A 86 3.51 10.20 8.00
CA ARG A 86 3.60 10.38 6.55
C ARG A 86 4.44 9.28 5.91
N VAL A 87 3.90 8.69 4.86
CA VAL A 87 4.58 7.67 4.05
C VAL A 87 4.67 8.09 2.60
N GLY A 88 5.83 7.85 2.00
CA GLY A 88 6.08 8.02 0.58
C GLY A 88 5.94 6.67 -0.11
N VAL A 89 5.32 6.68 -1.29
CA VAL A 89 5.17 5.49 -2.13
C VAL A 89 5.76 5.81 -3.49
N TYR A 90 6.66 4.95 -3.95
CA TYR A 90 7.27 5.04 -5.26
C TYR A 90 6.95 3.77 -6.05
N LEU A 91 6.28 3.95 -7.18
CA LEU A 91 6.01 2.88 -8.15
C LEU A 91 6.94 3.09 -9.34
N ASP A 92 7.73 2.06 -9.69
CA ASP A 92 8.39 1.94 -10.98
C ASP A 92 7.75 0.77 -11.72
N TRP A 93 6.64 1.05 -12.41
CA TRP A 93 5.85 0.02 -13.09
C TRP A 93 6.67 -0.76 -14.14
N PRO A 94 7.49 -0.12 -15.00
CA PRO A 94 8.36 -0.83 -15.94
C PRO A 94 9.43 -1.71 -15.27
N ALA A 95 9.99 -1.26 -14.14
CA ALA A 95 10.99 -2.04 -13.40
C ALA A 95 10.36 -3.11 -12.51
N GLY A 96 9.04 -3.07 -12.29
CA GLY A 96 8.35 -4.04 -11.44
C GLY A 96 8.58 -3.81 -9.95
N THR A 97 8.82 -2.57 -9.53
CA THR A 97 9.08 -2.25 -8.11
C THR A 97 8.04 -1.32 -7.52
N LEU A 98 7.67 -1.61 -6.27
CA LEU A 98 6.86 -0.73 -5.43
C LEU A 98 7.57 -0.55 -4.09
N SER A 99 8.09 0.64 -3.86
CA SER A 99 8.87 1.00 -2.69
C SER A 99 8.08 1.90 -1.76
N PHE A 100 8.19 1.61 -0.45
CA PHE A 100 7.58 2.39 0.61
C PHE A 100 8.67 3.06 1.45
N TYR A 101 8.39 4.29 1.85
CA TYR A 101 9.30 5.11 2.64
C TYR A 101 8.54 5.76 3.79
N ARG A 102 9.20 5.90 4.94
CA ARG A 102 8.79 6.84 5.98
C ARG A 102 9.34 8.21 5.60
N VAL A 103 8.49 9.23 5.67
CA VAL A 103 8.88 10.62 5.38
C VAL A 103 8.99 11.37 6.71
N SER A 104 10.15 11.98 7.01
CA SER A 104 10.36 12.78 8.22
C SER A 104 11.30 13.93 7.95
N SER A 105 10.87 15.17 8.18
CA SER A 105 11.69 16.38 8.02
C SER A 105 12.52 16.38 6.72
N ASP A 106 11.85 16.12 5.60
CA ASP A 106 12.42 16.02 4.24
C ASP A 106 13.39 14.85 3.99
N THR A 107 13.49 13.89 4.91
CA THR A 107 14.24 12.64 4.74
C THR A 107 13.32 11.47 4.42
N LEU A 108 13.76 10.61 3.50
CA LEU A 108 13.09 9.36 3.14
C LEU A 108 13.85 8.18 3.73
N THR A 109 13.24 7.51 4.71
CA THR A 109 13.75 6.25 5.25
C THR A 109 13.04 5.11 4.54
N HIS A 110 13.78 4.30 3.79
CA HIS A 110 13.24 3.11 3.13
C HIS A 110 12.64 2.13 4.15
N LEU A 111 11.44 1.63 3.86
CA LEU A 111 10.73 0.67 4.69
C LEU A 111 10.71 -0.72 4.04
N TYR A 112 10.30 -0.77 2.77
CA TYR A 112 10.14 -2.03 2.06
C TYR A 112 10.10 -1.81 0.55
N THR A 113 10.43 -2.84 -0.22
CA THR A 113 10.18 -2.86 -1.66
C THR A 113 9.65 -4.21 -2.10
N PHE A 114 8.47 -4.19 -2.71
CA PHE A 114 7.98 -5.33 -3.47
C PHE A 114 8.67 -5.38 -4.82
N ASN A 115 9.05 -6.59 -5.23
CA ASN A 115 9.51 -6.89 -6.57
C ASN A 115 8.49 -7.83 -7.21
N THR A 116 7.89 -7.41 -8.31
CA THR A 116 6.81 -8.13 -8.99
C THR A 116 6.77 -7.78 -10.48
N THR A 117 5.96 -8.47 -11.26
CA THR A 117 5.66 -8.07 -12.64
C THR A 117 4.23 -7.57 -12.68
N PHE A 118 4.06 -6.25 -12.84
CA PHE A 118 2.73 -5.67 -12.94
C PHE A 118 2.09 -6.00 -14.28
N THR A 119 0.80 -6.36 -14.26
CA THR A 119 0.09 -6.85 -15.46
C THR A 119 -1.05 -5.93 -15.89
N GLU A 120 -1.56 -5.09 -14.99
CA GLU A 120 -2.55 -4.05 -15.30
C GLU A 120 -2.26 -2.74 -14.53
N PRO A 121 -2.67 -1.58 -15.07
CA PRO A 121 -2.64 -0.28 -14.38
C PRO A 121 -3.74 -0.09 -13.33
#